data_AF-A0A3B0MVA7-F1
#
_entry.id   AF-A0A3B0MVA7-F1
#
_cell.length_a   1.000
_cell.length_b   1.000
_cell.length_c   1.000
_cell.angle_alpha   90.00
_cell.angle_beta   90.00
_cell.angle_gamma   90.00
#
_symmetry.space_group_name_H-M   'P 1'
#
loop_
_entity.id
_entity.type
_entity.pdbx_description
1 polymer ?
#
loop_
_entity_poly.entity_id
_entity_poly.type
_entity_poly.pdbx_seq_one_letter_code
_entity_poly.pdbx_strand_id
1 'polypeptide(L)'
;MGYSRQNEKINRKWDLQKAKMDGLGKTYFGGFHLLCLQVERYPPLETRNLLHTDKVVKTQYLPLISALLKKYPHLRFEGCFNPDNEWQKGYNNYTPDHPVMQFVSYQLSLMNKGIDKEEAFSRTETVFYKNRMESEKKQKVSMALDLDEEASPLYTTGSAYLAEKEAQDKVEFLTGIRDELRLFFPQFIPV
;
A
#
# COMPACT_ATOMS: atom_id res chain seq x y z
N MET A 1 -32.13 31.81 -35.10
CA MET A 1 -33.30 31.80 -34.19
C MET A 1 -33.87 30.37 -34.11
N GLY A 2 -33.42 29.54 -33.17
CA GLY A 2 -33.81 28.11 -33.11
C GLY A 2 -34.09 27.55 -31.70
N TYR A 3 -33.80 28.30 -30.65
CA TYR A 3 -33.86 27.83 -29.25
C TYR A 3 -35.27 27.85 -28.63
N SER A 4 -36.26 28.51 -29.24
CA SER A 4 -37.61 28.63 -28.67
C SER A 4 -38.49 27.38 -28.87
N ARG A 5 -38.40 26.70 -30.02
CA ARG A 5 -39.24 25.52 -30.33
C ARG A 5 -38.86 24.25 -29.56
N GLN A 6 -37.61 24.12 -29.11
CA GLN A 6 -37.18 22.95 -28.32
C GLN A 6 -37.72 23.02 -26.88
N ASN A 7 -37.76 24.22 -26.29
CA ASN A 7 -38.28 24.40 -24.93
C ASN A 7 -39.79 24.15 -24.85
N GLU A 8 -40.57 24.51 -25.87
CA GLU A 8 -42.01 24.19 -25.93
C GLU A 8 -42.28 22.68 -25.99
N LYS A 9 -41.44 21.91 -26.70
CA LYS A 9 -41.58 20.45 -26.76
C LYS A 9 -41.24 19.77 -25.43
N ILE A 10 -40.25 20.31 -24.71
CA ILE A 10 -39.87 19.81 -23.38
C ILE A 10 -41.00 20.09 -22.39
N ASN A 11 -41.56 21.31 -22.39
CA ASN A 11 -42.65 21.69 -21.48
C ASN A 11 -43.91 20.84 -21.70
N ARG A 12 -44.31 20.60 -22.96
CA ARG A 12 -45.44 19.70 -23.26
C ARG A 12 -45.22 18.26 -22.80
N LYS A 13 -43.97 17.78 -22.81
CA LYS A 13 -43.63 16.43 -22.33
C LYS A 13 -43.77 16.32 -20.81
N TRP A 14 -43.39 17.38 -20.09
CA TRP A 14 -43.60 17.48 -18.64
C TRP A 14 -45.09 17.57 -18.28
N ASP A 15 -45.89 18.32 -19.03
CA ASP A 15 -47.32 18.45 -18.78
C ASP A 15 -48.07 17.13 -19.03
N LEU A 16 -47.70 16.38 -20.07
CA LEU A 16 -48.25 15.05 -20.35
C LEU A 16 -47.83 14.01 -19.29
N GLN A 17 -46.61 14.08 -18.77
CA GLN A 17 -46.17 13.23 -17.66
C GLN A 17 -46.94 13.54 -16.38
N LYS A 18 -47.17 14.83 -16.09
CA LYS A 18 -47.92 15.28 -14.92
C LYS A 18 -49.38 14.79 -14.97
N ALA A 19 -50.05 14.94 -16.11
CA ALA A 19 -51.39 14.41 -16.33
C ALA A 19 -51.47 12.87 -16.19
N LYS A 20 -50.41 12.15 -16.56
CA LYS A 20 -50.33 10.68 -16.40
C LYS A 20 -50.14 10.26 -14.94
N MET A 21 -49.35 11.02 -14.18
CA MET A 21 -49.16 10.81 -12.73
C MET A 21 -50.43 11.13 -11.94
N ASP A 22 -51.15 12.19 -12.31
CA ASP A 22 -52.41 12.58 -11.67
C ASP A 22 -53.56 11.59 -11.99
N GLY A 23 -53.54 10.96 -13.17
CA GLY A 23 -54.47 9.89 -13.55
C GLY A 23 -54.23 8.57 -12.83
N LEU A 24 -52.99 8.25 -12.47
CA LEU A 24 -52.60 7.04 -11.72
C LEU A 24 -52.89 7.15 -10.21
N GLY A 25 -53.10 8.37 -9.69
CA GLY A 25 -53.41 8.62 -8.27
C GLY A 25 -54.80 8.14 -7.81
N LYS A 26 -55.69 7.73 -8.73
CA LYS A 26 -57.07 7.33 -8.38
C LYS A 26 -57.27 5.82 -8.20
N THR A 27 -56.29 4.97 -8.50
CA THR A 27 -56.44 3.50 -8.44
C THR A 27 -55.73 2.80 -7.28
N TYR A 28 -55.07 3.54 -6.38
CA TYR A 28 -54.30 2.93 -5.28
C TYR A 28 -54.75 3.42 -3.89
N PHE A 29 -56.06 3.41 -3.62
CA PHE A 29 -56.60 3.63 -2.27
C PHE A 29 -56.46 2.41 -1.32
N GLY A 30 -55.70 1.38 -1.72
CA GLY A 30 -55.40 0.19 -0.88
C GLY A 30 -53.98 0.13 -0.30
N GLY A 31 -53.10 1.08 -0.61
CA GLY A 31 -51.66 1.01 -0.26
C GLY A 31 -51.25 1.77 1.00
N PHE A 32 -52.10 2.64 1.54
CA PHE A 32 -51.74 3.51 2.68
C PHE A 32 -51.53 2.74 3.99
N HIS A 33 -52.21 1.60 4.16
CA HIS A 33 -52.12 0.82 5.39
C HIS A 33 -50.82 0.00 5.51
N LEU A 34 -50.19 -0.38 4.38
CA LEU A 34 -48.91 -1.09 4.36
C LEU A 34 -47.71 -0.14 4.54
N LEU A 35 -47.79 1.08 4.01
CA LEU A 35 -46.72 2.08 4.17
C LEU A 35 -46.60 2.56 5.62
N CYS A 36 -47.71 2.68 6.34
CA CYS A 36 -47.70 3.10 7.75
C CYS A 36 -47.05 2.04 8.67
N LEU A 37 -47.33 0.75 8.43
CA LEU A 37 -46.73 -0.38 9.18
C LEU A 37 -45.22 -0.54 8.92
N GLN A 38 -44.74 -0.18 7.72
CA GLN A 38 -43.33 -0.23 7.37
C GLN A 38 -42.52 0.89 8.07
N VAL A 39 -43.13 2.07 8.21
CA VAL A 39 -42.55 3.24 8.88
C VAL A 39 -42.53 3.06 10.41
N GLU A 40 -43.49 2.35 10.99
CA GLU A 40 -43.50 2.01 12.42
C GLU A 40 -42.46 0.93 12.78
N ARG A 41 -42.20 -0.03 11.89
CA ARG A 41 -41.19 -1.08 12.11
C ARG A 41 -39.75 -0.58 11.98
N TYR A 42 -39.54 0.46 11.20
CA TYR A 42 -38.24 1.09 10.98
C TYR A 42 -38.40 2.61 11.06
N PRO A 43 -38.60 3.15 12.28
CA PRO A 43 -38.68 4.59 12.44
C PRO A 43 -37.40 5.22 11.89
N PRO A 44 -37.49 6.32 11.10
CA PRO A 44 -36.31 7.00 10.61
C PRO A 44 -35.44 7.42 11.81
N LEU A 45 -34.13 7.20 11.71
CA LEU A 45 -33.18 7.58 12.74
C LEU A 45 -33.35 9.07 13.08
N GLU A 46 -33.72 9.36 14.32
CA GLU A 46 -33.88 10.72 14.86
C GLU A 46 -32.57 11.50 14.70
N THR A 47 -32.52 12.39 13.71
CA THR A 47 -31.37 13.27 13.44
C THR A 47 -31.18 14.37 14.48
N ARG A 48 -32.09 14.44 15.47
CA ARG A 48 -32.09 15.45 16.52
C ARG A 48 -30.84 15.40 17.43
N ASN A 49 -30.18 14.24 17.52
CA ASN A 49 -28.89 14.08 18.21
C ASN A 49 -27.66 14.16 17.28
N LEU A 50 -27.88 14.26 15.96
CA LEU A 50 -26.85 14.47 14.96
C LEU A 50 -26.58 15.96 14.76
N LEU A 51 -26.47 16.71 15.86
CA LEU A 51 -25.68 17.94 15.88
C LEU A 51 -24.23 17.52 15.64
N HIS A 52 -23.90 17.22 14.38
CA HIS A 52 -22.55 17.01 13.89
C HIS A 52 -21.79 18.31 14.12
N THR A 53 -21.29 18.49 15.34
CA THR A 53 -20.01 19.16 15.47
C THR A 53 -19.06 18.27 14.71
N ASP A 54 -18.68 18.71 13.50
CA ASP A 54 -17.64 18.06 12.71
C ASP A 54 -16.36 18.09 13.53
N LYS A 55 -16.21 17.09 14.41
CA LYS A 55 -14.98 16.89 15.15
C LYS A 55 -13.97 16.45 14.11
N VAL A 56 -13.10 17.39 13.71
CA VAL A 56 -11.96 17.09 12.87
C VAL A 56 -11.07 16.11 13.64
N VAL A 57 -11.24 14.82 13.35
CA VAL A 57 -10.38 13.76 13.90
C VAL A 57 -9.02 13.92 13.25
N LYS A 58 -8.10 14.62 13.91
CA LYS A 58 -6.72 14.76 13.46
C LYS A 58 -6.01 13.43 13.68
N THR A 59 -5.57 12.80 12.61
CA THR A 59 -4.73 11.61 12.68
C THR A 59 -3.36 12.01 13.27
N GLN A 60 -2.95 11.32 14.34
CA GLN A 60 -1.66 11.61 15.01
C GLN A 60 -0.44 11.20 14.16
N TYR A 61 -0.65 10.43 13.10
CA TYR A 61 0.39 9.91 12.20
C TYR A 61 1.09 11.00 11.37
N LEU A 62 0.34 11.93 10.79
CA LEU A 62 0.89 12.96 9.90
C LEU A 62 1.99 13.83 10.55
N PRO A 63 1.84 14.35 11.78
CA PRO A 63 2.91 15.11 12.43
C PRO A 63 4.13 14.24 12.79
N LEU A 64 3.95 12.95 13.07
CA LEU A 64 5.06 12.04 13.35
C LEU A 64 5.85 11.70 12.08
N ILE A 65 5.15 11.40 10.98
CA ILE A 65 5.76 11.14 9.67
C ILE A 65 6.55 12.36 9.19
N SER A 66 5.99 13.57 9.30
CA SER A 66 6.69 14.79 8.88
C SER A 66 7.96 15.06 9.71
N ALA A 67 7.92 14.78 11.02
CA ALA A 67 9.10 14.89 11.88
C ALA A 67 10.18 13.86 11.51
N LEU A 68 9.78 12.61 11.25
CA LEU A 68 10.70 11.55 10.81
C LEU A 68 11.34 11.88 9.47
N LEU A 69 10.55 12.27 8.48
CA LEU A 69 11.05 12.58 7.13
C LEU A 69 11.88 13.86 7.07
N LYS A 70 11.80 14.72 8.08
CA LYS A 70 12.72 15.84 8.26
C LYS A 70 14.11 15.38 8.71
N LYS A 71 14.19 14.38 9.59
CA LYS A 71 15.46 13.78 10.02
C LYS A 71 16.04 12.86 8.95
N TYR A 72 15.18 12.08 8.29
CA TYR A 72 15.54 11.07 7.33
C TYR A 72 14.73 11.18 6.02
N PRO A 73 15.16 12.05 5.09
CA PRO A 73 14.44 12.26 3.84
C PRO A 73 14.55 11.07 2.87
N HIS A 74 15.58 10.23 3.02
CA HIS A 74 15.85 9.11 2.12
C HIS A 74 14.80 7.99 2.22
N LEU A 75 14.13 7.82 3.37
CA LEU A 75 13.09 6.79 3.54
C LEU A 75 11.89 7.00 2.61
N ARG A 76 11.72 8.19 2.01
CA ARG A 76 10.66 8.42 1.00
C ARG A 76 10.82 7.55 -0.24
N PHE A 77 12.04 7.14 -0.55
CA PHE A 77 12.36 6.41 -1.77
C PHE A 77 12.36 4.89 -1.56
N GLU A 78 12.24 4.41 -0.33
CA GLU A 78 12.18 2.98 -0.04
C GLU A 78 10.82 2.42 -0.52
N GLY A 79 10.82 1.52 -1.50
CA GLY A 79 9.56 1.01 -2.08
C GLY A 79 8.81 2.01 -2.94
N CYS A 80 9.50 2.99 -3.55
CA CYS A 80 8.93 3.98 -4.46
C CYS A 80 8.35 3.40 -5.76
N PHE A 81 8.64 2.14 -6.06
CA PHE A 81 8.07 1.42 -7.21
C PHE A 81 6.63 0.94 -6.96
N ASN A 82 6.18 0.92 -5.70
CA ASN A 82 4.79 0.60 -5.40
C ASN A 82 3.91 1.84 -5.69
N PRO A 83 2.90 1.74 -6.58
CA PRO A 83 2.03 2.87 -6.92
C PRO A 83 1.21 3.40 -5.73
N ASP A 84 1.00 2.59 -4.68
CA ASP A 84 0.27 3.00 -3.48
C ASP A 84 1.10 3.90 -2.56
N ASN A 85 2.41 3.97 -2.77
CA ASN A 85 3.33 4.78 -1.98
C ASN A 85 3.62 6.12 -2.65
N GLU A 86 3.24 7.21 -1.99
CA GLU A 86 3.52 8.55 -2.49
C GLU A 86 4.90 9.02 -1.99
N TRP A 87 5.89 9.02 -2.88
CA TRP A 87 7.25 9.51 -2.57
C TRP A 87 7.38 11.04 -2.68
N GLN A 88 6.42 11.71 -3.31
CA GLN A 88 6.43 13.16 -3.55
C GLN A 88 6.33 13.97 -2.25
N LYS A 89 7.02 15.12 -2.19
CA LYS A 89 7.02 15.98 -0.99
C LYS A 89 5.64 16.62 -0.81
N GLY A 90 5.05 16.47 0.38
CA GLY A 90 3.72 17.01 0.73
C GLY A 90 2.63 15.96 0.71
N TYR A 91 2.87 14.87 -0.02
CA TYR A 91 2.07 13.66 -0.04
C TYR A 91 2.75 12.64 0.88
N ASN A 92 2.06 12.25 1.95
CA ASN A 92 2.60 11.35 2.98
C ASN A 92 1.65 10.16 3.17
N ASN A 93 1.21 9.57 2.06
CA ASN A 93 0.45 8.34 2.05
C ASN A 93 1.38 7.17 1.75
N TYR A 94 1.37 6.19 2.64
CA TYR A 94 2.28 5.03 2.60
C TYR A 94 1.51 3.78 2.99
N THR A 95 1.86 2.65 2.38
CA THR A 95 1.31 1.34 2.75
C THR A 95 1.71 0.95 4.17
N PRO A 96 0.95 0.05 4.83
CA PRO A 96 1.27 -0.43 6.17
C PRO A 96 2.67 -1.06 6.26
N ASP A 97 3.11 -1.71 5.18
CA ASP A 97 4.40 -2.39 5.12
C ASP A 97 5.57 -1.43 4.88
N HIS A 98 5.30 -0.18 4.53
CA HIS A 98 6.34 0.80 4.30
C HIS A 98 7.13 1.08 5.59
N PRO A 99 8.47 1.19 5.54
CA PRO A 99 9.31 1.34 6.73
C PRO A 99 8.97 2.59 7.56
N VAL A 100 8.55 3.68 6.91
CA VAL A 100 8.03 4.89 7.58
C VAL A 100 6.79 4.58 8.42
N MET A 101 5.85 3.78 7.90
CA MET A 101 4.62 3.42 8.62
C MET A 101 4.91 2.45 9.77
N GLN A 102 5.81 1.48 9.57
CA GLN A 102 6.26 0.59 10.64
C GLN A 102 6.93 1.37 11.78
N PHE A 103 7.76 2.36 11.45
CA PHE A 103 8.39 3.21 12.46
C PHE A 103 7.35 4.00 13.26
N VAL A 104 6.45 4.70 12.57
CA VAL A 104 5.49 5.59 13.23
C VAL A 104 4.44 4.80 14.02
N SER A 105 3.98 3.65 13.52
CA SER A 105 3.08 2.77 14.25
C SER A 105 3.73 2.24 15.53
N TYR A 106 5.00 1.86 15.49
CA TYR A 106 5.73 1.46 16.69
C TYR A 106 5.92 2.63 17.67
N GLN A 107 6.27 3.82 17.16
CA GLN A 107 6.39 5.02 17.99
C GLN A 107 5.08 5.35 18.70
N LEU A 108 3.97 5.29 17.96
CA LEU A 108 2.64 5.52 18.52
C LEU A 108 2.29 4.46 19.57
N SER A 109 2.67 3.19 19.36
CA SER A 109 2.46 2.12 20.34
C SER A 109 3.19 2.38 21.67
N LEU A 110 4.36 3.03 21.64
CA LEU A 110 5.11 3.43 22.83
C LEU A 110 4.48 4.66 23.50
N MET A 111 4.04 5.64 22.72
CA MET A 111 3.32 6.81 23.24
C MET A 111 2.00 6.42 23.91
N ASN A 112 1.28 5.44 23.34
CA ASN A 112 0.06 4.88 23.94
C ASN A 112 0.32 4.16 25.27
N LYS A 113 1.57 3.74 25.55
CA LYS A 113 2.00 3.21 26.85
C LYS A 113 2.39 4.30 27.85
N GLY A 114 2.32 5.56 27.47
CA GLY A 114 2.64 6.72 28.33
C GLY A 114 4.12 7.16 28.27
N ILE A 115 4.89 6.68 27.30
CA ILE A 115 6.28 7.12 27.10
C ILE A 115 6.28 8.48 26.41
N ASP A 116 7.22 9.36 26.78
CA ASP A 116 7.39 10.65 26.13
C ASP A 116 7.73 10.50 24.63
N LYS A 117 7.36 11.52 23.83
CA LYS A 117 7.55 11.49 22.39
C LYS A 117 9.02 11.36 21.97
N GLU A 118 9.93 12.05 22.64
CA GLU A 118 11.37 12.04 22.29
C GLU A 118 12.03 10.72 22.70
N GLU A 119 11.65 10.22 23.87
CA GLU A 119 12.10 8.92 24.35
C GLU A 119 11.55 7.79 23.47
N ALA A 120 10.27 7.85 23.10
CA ALA A 120 9.65 6.90 22.19
C ALA A 120 10.37 6.90 20.84
N PHE A 121 10.70 8.07 20.28
CA PHE A 121 11.45 8.19 19.03
C PHE A 121 12.84 7.57 19.12
N SER A 122 13.56 7.80 20.23
CA SER A 122 14.90 7.25 20.43
C SER A 122 14.87 5.72 20.53
N ARG A 123 13.89 5.17 21.28
CA ARG A 123 13.70 3.73 21.40
C ARG A 123 13.35 3.10 20.04
N THR A 124 12.43 3.70 19.28
CA THR A 124 12.06 3.18 17.95
C THR A 124 13.22 3.25 16.97
N GLU A 125 14.04 4.30 17.03
CA GLU A 125 15.24 4.45 16.22
C GLU A 125 16.25 3.32 16.47
N THR A 126 16.51 2.97 17.73
CA THR A 126 17.42 1.85 18.03
C THR A 126 16.94 0.51 17.48
N VAL A 127 15.63 0.26 17.57
CA VAL A 127 15.01 -0.96 17.03
C VAL A 127 15.05 -0.96 15.50
N PHE A 128 14.76 0.18 14.87
CA PHE A 128 14.78 0.32 13.41
C PHE A 128 16.17 0.05 12.84
N TYR A 129 17.22 0.63 13.44
CA TYR A 129 18.60 0.35 13.03
C TYR A 129 18.99 -1.10 13.23
N LYS A 130 18.59 -1.71 14.36
CA LYS A 130 18.85 -3.13 14.60
C LYS A 130 18.20 -4.00 13.52
N ASN A 131 16.93 -3.75 13.21
CA ASN A 131 16.21 -4.48 12.17
C ASN A 131 16.86 -4.30 10.79
N ARG A 132 17.30 -3.08 10.47
CA ARG A 132 18.00 -2.80 9.21
C ARG A 132 19.32 -3.58 9.13
N MET A 133 20.12 -3.57 10.20
CA MET A 133 21.35 -4.36 10.28
C MET A 133 21.09 -5.86 10.15
N GLU A 134 20.00 -6.37 10.73
CA GLU A 134 19.61 -7.77 10.59
C GLU A 134 19.17 -8.11 9.17
N SER A 135 18.40 -7.24 8.51
CA SER A 135 17.99 -7.43 7.11
C SER A 135 19.19 -7.37 6.16
N GLU A 136 20.11 -6.41 6.35
CA GLU A 136 21.34 -6.33 5.55
C GLU A 136 22.25 -7.54 5.78
N LYS A 137 22.29 -8.09 7.00
CA LYS A 137 22.99 -9.34 7.29
C LYS A 137 22.33 -10.54 6.62
N LYS A 138 21.00 -10.63 6.67
CA LYS A 138 20.22 -11.72 6.04
C LYS A 138 20.32 -11.69 4.54
N GLN A 139 20.28 -10.48 3.95
CA GLN A 139 20.78 -10.24 2.62
C GLN A 139 22.18 -10.80 2.56
N LYS A 140 23.22 -10.23 3.17
CA LYS A 140 24.64 -10.71 3.10
C LYS A 140 24.90 -12.22 3.24
N VAL A 141 23.97 -12.98 3.79
CA VAL A 141 24.03 -14.44 3.79
C VAL A 141 23.34 -15.08 2.57
N SER A 142 22.24 -14.54 2.03
CA SER A 142 21.49 -15.17 0.93
C SER A 142 22.17 -15.25 -0.44
N MET A 143 22.81 -14.20 -1.00
CA MET A 143 23.62 -14.34 -2.23
C MET A 143 24.96 -15.00 -1.96
N ALA A 144 25.46 -15.06 -0.72
CA ALA A 144 26.68 -15.80 -0.44
C ALA A 144 26.39 -17.31 -0.51
N LEU A 145 25.11 -17.68 -0.38
CA LEU A 145 24.63 -19.06 -0.47
C LEU A 145 23.95 -19.35 -1.82
N ASP A 146 23.90 -18.40 -2.77
CA ASP A 146 23.24 -18.51 -4.08
C ASP A 146 21.83 -19.16 -4.02
N LEU A 147 21.11 -18.94 -2.91
CA LEU A 147 19.74 -19.45 -2.73
C LEU A 147 18.78 -18.53 -3.47
N ASP A 148 18.63 -18.75 -4.78
CA ASP A 148 17.73 -17.98 -5.63
C ASP A 148 16.35 -18.60 -5.73
N GLU A 149 15.37 -17.93 -5.09
CA GLU A 149 14.05 -17.72 -5.73
C GLU A 149 13.54 -16.26 -5.57
N GLU A 150 14.10 -15.42 -4.66
CA GLU A 150 13.71 -14.00 -4.47
C GLU A 150 14.88 -13.09 -3.98
N ALA A 151 16.09 -13.17 -4.57
CA ALA A 151 17.26 -12.49 -4.01
C ALA A 151 17.27 -10.96 -4.18
N SER A 152 17.44 -10.24 -3.05
CA SER A 152 17.69 -8.80 -2.97
C SER A 152 19.05 -8.52 -2.28
N PRO A 153 19.78 -7.42 -2.63
CA PRO A 153 21.27 -7.24 -2.69
C PRO A 153 22.13 -7.47 -1.42
N LEU A 154 23.24 -8.19 -1.58
CA LEU A 154 24.26 -8.62 -0.62
C LEU A 154 25.55 -7.80 -0.50
N TYR A 155 26.20 -7.40 -1.58
CA TYR A 155 27.40 -6.58 -1.53
C TYR A 155 27.00 -5.12 -1.66
N THR A 156 27.71 -4.27 -0.91
CA THR A 156 27.55 -2.81 -1.01
C THR A 156 28.09 -2.27 -2.33
N THR A 157 28.89 -3.05 -3.07
CA THR A 157 29.50 -2.67 -4.35
C THR A 157 29.45 -3.82 -5.36
N GLY A 158 29.07 -3.49 -6.61
CA GLY A 158 28.87 -4.45 -7.70
C GLY A 158 30.09 -5.29 -8.10
N SER A 159 31.30 -4.83 -7.79
CA SER A 159 32.55 -5.48 -8.21
C SER A 159 32.83 -6.80 -7.50
N ALA A 160 32.38 -6.96 -6.25
CA ALA A 160 32.58 -8.20 -5.48
C ALA A 160 31.76 -9.35 -6.07
N TYR A 161 30.55 -9.06 -6.58
CA TYR A 161 29.72 -10.04 -7.29
C TYR A 161 30.35 -10.54 -8.56
N LEU A 162 30.88 -9.59 -9.34
CA LEU A 162 31.42 -9.89 -10.65
C LEU A 162 32.63 -10.81 -10.52
N ALA A 163 33.50 -10.56 -9.53
CA ALA A 163 34.65 -11.40 -9.26
C ALA A 163 34.26 -12.83 -8.80
N GLU A 164 33.22 -12.94 -7.97
CA GLU A 164 32.73 -14.24 -7.50
C GLU A 164 32.11 -15.06 -8.64
N LYS A 165 31.26 -14.43 -9.46
CA LYS A 165 30.65 -15.09 -10.61
C LYS A 165 31.69 -15.48 -11.67
N GLU A 166 32.67 -14.62 -11.95
CA GLU A 166 33.76 -14.96 -12.86
C GLU A 166 34.60 -16.14 -12.38
N ALA A 167 34.72 -16.33 -11.06
CA ALA A 167 35.39 -17.49 -10.50
C ALA A 167 34.53 -18.75 -10.67
N GLN A 168 33.21 -18.65 -10.43
CA GLN A 168 32.25 -19.74 -10.63
C GLN A 168 32.20 -20.20 -12.10
N ASP A 169 32.03 -19.27 -13.05
CA ASP A 169 31.96 -19.57 -14.49
C ASP A 169 33.26 -20.24 -14.99
N LYS A 170 34.42 -19.83 -14.45
CA LYS A 170 35.71 -20.45 -14.77
C LYS A 170 35.80 -21.87 -14.24
N VAL A 171 35.26 -22.13 -13.05
CA VAL A 171 35.23 -23.48 -12.48
C VAL A 171 34.33 -24.38 -13.32
N GLU A 172 33.11 -23.93 -13.65
CA GLU A 172 32.18 -24.69 -14.49
C GLU A 172 32.78 -25.01 -15.87
N PHE A 173 33.42 -24.02 -16.50
CA PHE A 173 34.11 -24.19 -17.77
C PHE A 173 35.25 -25.22 -17.70
N LEU A 174 36.09 -25.14 -16.67
CA LEU A 174 37.19 -26.09 -16.49
C LEU A 174 36.70 -27.51 -16.15
N THR A 175 35.57 -27.62 -15.45
CA THR A 175 34.94 -28.93 -15.21
C THR A 175 34.37 -29.53 -16.49
N GLY A 176 33.74 -28.72 -17.35
CA GLY A 176 33.28 -29.17 -18.65
C GLY A 176 34.41 -29.70 -19.52
N ILE A 177 35.53 -28.95 -19.60
CA ILE A 177 36.72 -29.39 -20.33
C ILE A 177 37.29 -30.69 -19.74
N ARG A 178 37.36 -30.80 -18.41
CA ARG A 178 37.82 -32.03 -17.75
C ARG A 178 36.98 -33.23 -18.14
N ASP A 179 35.66 -33.08 -18.16
CA ASP A 179 34.74 -34.16 -18.47
C ASP A 179 34.79 -34.54 -19.95
N GLU A 180 34.95 -33.57 -20.85
CA GLU A 180 35.19 -33.82 -22.28
C GLU A 180 36.52 -34.56 -22.51
N LEU A 181 37.60 -34.13 -21.87
CA LEU A 181 38.92 -34.78 -21.99
C LEU A 181 38.90 -36.23 -21.48
N ARG A 182 38.09 -36.53 -20.46
CA ARG A 182 37.87 -37.90 -19.96
C ARG A 182 37.12 -38.79 -20.96
N LEU A 183 36.20 -38.21 -21.73
CA LEU A 183 35.49 -38.93 -22.79
C LEU A 183 36.41 -39.22 -23.99
N PHE A 184 37.35 -38.34 -24.30
CA PHE A 184 38.28 -38.51 -25.42
C PHE A 184 39.47 -39.44 -25.14
N PHE A 185 39.94 -39.54 -23.89
CA PHE A 185 41.04 -40.44 -23.50
C PHE A 185 40.59 -41.45 -22.44
N PRO A 186 39.76 -42.45 -22.81
CA PRO A 186 39.27 -43.46 -21.86
C PRO A 186 40.35 -44.48 -21.41
N GLN A 187 41.56 -44.43 -21.97
CA GLN A 187 42.59 -45.46 -21.76
C GLN A 187 43.80 -45.04 -20.91
N PHE A 188 43.88 -43.79 -20.45
CA PHE A 188 44.92 -43.40 -19.50
C PHE A 188 44.33 -43.13 -18.11
N ILE A 189 44.27 -44.25 -17.37
CA ILE A 189 44.39 -44.40 -15.92
C ILE A 189 43.07 -44.68 -15.16
N PRO A 190 42.99 -45.85 -14.48
CA PRO A 190 41.79 -46.30 -13.77
C PRO A 190 41.62 -45.61 -12.40
N VAL A 191 40.34 -45.31 -12.13
CA VAL A 191 39.71 -44.85 -10.87
C VAL A 191 40.10 -43.45 -10.40
#